data_AF-A0A9D8SCB3-F1
#
_entry.id   AF-A0A9D8SCB3-F1
#
_cell.length_a   1.000
_cell.length_b   1.000
_cell.length_c   1.000
_cell.angle_alpha   90.00
_cell.angle_beta   90.00
_cell.angle_gamma   90.00
#
_symmetry.space_group_name_H-M   'P 1'
#
loop_
_entity.id
_entity.type
_entity.pdbx_description
1 polymer ?
#
loop_
_entity_poly.entity_id
_entity_poly.type
_entity_poly.pdbx_seq_one_letter_code
_entity_poly.pdbx_strand_id
1 'polypeptide(L)'
;MKILTHHLSKYPEMQLSDSVKLLFQRVFGAGHMIKNESESLLRLEKEFDEVDFTPDLPPVEDIGGEFVRVHLSAVKGRLSAKTLNRIFVLSANGEKNAVEEFEKLLEPLKTSRENIEFLEKYKAMSYPAMSHSEIYREKYAPHYRIVKKKYAELIDLFIETEEILNKKGSVFIAVDGPAASGKTTLAETFAEVYDCNVFHADDYFLPPERKTPERLAEIRGNIDYERMKEEIIDNAATDKPFIIRKFDCSTMTLGEKIEVERKPITLVEGVYSLHQPYVLHCQLNV
;
A
#
# COMPACT_ATOMS: atom_id res chain seq x y z
N MET A 1 -15.08 16.18 -13.45
CA MET A 1 -15.17 16.00 -14.92
C MET A 1 -14.02 15.22 -15.53
N LYS A 2 -12.73 15.60 -15.36
CA LYS A 2 -11.60 14.90 -16.01
C LYS A 2 -11.63 13.38 -15.86
N ILE A 3 -11.95 12.87 -14.67
CA ILE A 3 -11.99 11.41 -14.42
C ILE A 3 -13.12 10.70 -15.17
N LEU A 4 -14.32 11.29 -15.25
CA LEU A 4 -15.45 10.72 -16.00
C LEU A 4 -15.13 10.69 -17.49
N THR A 5 -14.57 11.77 -18.03
CA THR A 5 -14.16 11.83 -19.43
C THR A 5 -13.08 10.78 -19.75
N HIS A 6 -12.09 10.60 -18.85
CA HIS A 6 -11.08 9.56 -19.00
C HIS A 6 -11.69 8.16 -19.01
N HIS A 7 -12.57 7.85 -18.04
CA HIS A 7 -13.24 6.55 -17.96
C HIS A 7 -14.21 6.31 -19.12
N LEU A 8 -14.92 7.33 -19.61
CA LEU A 8 -15.76 7.21 -20.82
C LEU A 8 -14.91 6.91 -22.07
N SER A 9 -13.69 7.46 -22.16
CA SER A 9 -12.80 7.14 -23.28
C SER A 9 -12.27 5.71 -23.24
N LYS A 10 -12.01 5.19 -22.03
CA LYS A 10 -11.54 3.81 -21.80
C LYS A 10 -12.67 2.79 -21.86
N TYR A 11 -13.86 3.17 -21.42
CA TYR A 11 -15.07 2.36 -21.38
C TYR A 11 -16.22 3.07 -22.13
N PRO A 12 -16.21 3.10 -23.48
CA PRO A 12 -17.21 3.84 -24.28
C PRO A 12 -18.67 3.42 -24.08
N GLU A 13 -18.88 2.20 -23.55
CA GLU A 13 -20.20 1.57 -23.40
C GLU A 13 -20.70 1.67 -21.96
N MET A 14 -20.00 2.46 -21.14
CA MET A 14 -20.38 2.78 -19.78
C MET A 14 -21.72 3.53 -19.76
N GLN A 15 -22.67 3.02 -18.97
CA GLN A 15 -23.98 3.65 -18.80
C GLN A 15 -23.98 4.68 -17.65
N LEU A 16 -25.11 5.37 -17.46
CA LEU A 16 -25.29 6.30 -16.33
C LEU A 16 -25.02 5.61 -14.99
N SER A 17 -25.53 4.39 -14.80
CA SER A 17 -25.35 3.60 -13.57
C SER A 17 -23.86 3.33 -13.28
N ASP A 18 -23.07 3.03 -14.30
CA ASP A 18 -21.63 2.80 -14.17
C ASP A 18 -20.86 4.10 -13.86
N SER A 19 -21.29 5.22 -14.46
CA SER A 19 -20.76 6.56 -14.15
C SER A 19 -20.99 6.93 -12.69
N VAL A 20 -22.21 6.71 -12.19
CA VAL A 20 -22.56 6.95 -10.79
C VAL A 20 -21.81 5.98 -9.88
N LYS A 21 -21.64 4.71 -10.27
CA LYS A 21 -20.84 3.73 -9.52
C LYS A 21 -19.36 4.15 -9.42
N LEU A 22 -18.77 4.66 -10.50
CA LEU A 22 -17.40 5.20 -10.49
C LEU A 22 -17.26 6.32 -9.45
N LEU A 23 -18.17 7.29 -9.48
CA LEU A 23 -18.18 8.40 -8.52
C LEU A 23 -18.44 7.92 -7.08
N PHE A 24 -19.28 6.90 -6.92
CA PHE A 24 -19.56 6.31 -5.61
C PHE A 24 -18.31 5.66 -5.04
N GLN A 25 -17.61 4.84 -5.83
CA GLN A 25 -16.36 4.19 -5.40
C GLN A 25 -15.25 5.20 -5.09
N ARG A 26 -15.18 6.29 -5.86
CA ARG A 26 -14.25 7.40 -5.63
C ARG A 26 -14.43 8.05 -4.26
N VAL A 27 -15.66 8.14 -3.76
CA VAL A 27 -15.98 8.85 -2.52
C VAL A 27 -16.08 7.92 -1.32
N PHE A 28 -16.76 6.78 -1.49
CA PHE A 28 -17.09 5.87 -0.39
C PHE A 28 -16.18 4.63 -0.32
N GLY A 29 -15.34 4.42 -1.33
CA GLY A 29 -14.51 3.22 -1.43
C GLY A 29 -15.35 1.94 -1.44
N ALA A 30 -14.87 0.93 -0.72
CA ALA A 30 -15.49 -0.39 -0.61
C ALA A 30 -15.91 -0.80 0.81
N GLY A 31 -15.86 0.11 1.78
CA GLY A 31 -16.07 -0.22 3.20
C GLY A 31 -17.41 -0.90 3.51
N HIS A 32 -18.44 -0.62 2.72
CA HIS A 32 -19.76 -1.24 2.85
C HIS A 32 -19.80 -2.74 2.56
N MET A 33 -18.75 -3.32 1.97
CA MET A 33 -18.71 -4.74 1.58
C MET A 33 -18.14 -5.66 2.66
N ILE A 34 -17.39 -5.13 3.64
CA ILE A 34 -16.64 -5.95 4.60
C ILE A 34 -17.39 -6.01 5.93
N LYS A 35 -18.02 -7.16 6.19
CA LYS A 35 -18.58 -7.50 7.50
C LYS A 35 -17.66 -8.42 8.31
N ASN A 36 -16.85 -9.21 7.61
CA ASN A 36 -15.94 -10.20 8.17
C ASN A 36 -14.74 -10.36 7.22
N GLU A 37 -13.52 -10.20 7.75
CA GLU A 37 -12.27 -10.25 6.97
C GLU A 37 -12.01 -11.65 6.39
N SER A 38 -12.30 -12.72 7.13
CA SER A 38 -12.12 -14.10 6.69
C SER A 38 -13.10 -14.49 5.57
N GLU A 39 -14.36 -14.05 5.65
CA GLU A 39 -15.32 -14.27 4.57
C GLU A 39 -14.94 -13.48 3.30
N SER A 40 -14.42 -12.26 3.48
CA SER A 40 -13.92 -11.44 2.37
C SER A 40 -12.75 -12.14 1.65
N LEU A 41 -11.83 -12.72 2.41
CA LEU A 41 -10.70 -13.49 1.88
C LEU A 41 -11.17 -14.70 1.09
N LEU A 42 -12.06 -15.53 1.65
CA LEU A 42 -12.57 -16.72 0.96
C LEU A 42 -13.29 -16.41 -0.36
N ARG A 43 -13.96 -15.25 -0.44
CA ARG A 43 -14.56 -14.78 -1.71
C ARG A 43 -13.49 -14.35 -2.70
N LEU A 44 -12.48 -13.59 -2.24
CA LEU A 44 -11.39 -13.15 -3.10
C LEU A 44 -10.57 -14.31 -3.66
N GLU A 45 -10.34 -15.37 -2.87
CA GLU A 45 -9.67 -16.58 -3.34
C GLU A 45 -10.44 -17.24 -4.50
N LYS A 46 -11.76 -17.37 -4.37
CA LYS A 46 -12.61 -17.88 -5.45
C LYS A 46 -12.59 -16.99 -6.69
N GLU A 47 -12.67 -15.67 -6.50
CA GLU A 47 -12.56 -14.71 -7.61
C GLU A 47 -11.19 -14.81 -8.30
N PHE A 48 -10.12 -15.06 -7.56
CA PHE A 48 -8.79 -15.31 -8.13
C PHE A 48 -8.77 -16.58 -8.98
N ASP A 49 -9.47 -17.64 -8.59
CA ASP A 49 -9.56 -18.86 -9.38
C ASP A 49 -10.30 -18.64 -10.72
N GLU A 50 -11.27 -17.73 -10.74
CA GLU A 50 -12.12 -17.44 -11.90
C GLU A 50 -11.51 -16.46 -12.92
N VAL A 51 -10.46 -15.71 -12.58
CA VAL A 51 -9.84 -14.71 -13.47
C VAL A 51 -8.51 -15.19 -14.05
N ASP A 52 -8.23 -14.92 -15.32
CA ASP A 52 -6.91 -15.20 -15.90
C ASP A 52 -5.91 -14.07 -15.65
N PHE A 53 -4.63 -14.42 -15.53
CA PHE A 53 -3.57 -13.43 -15.40
C PHE A 53 -3.39 -12.63 -16.70
N THR A 54 -3.36 -11.30 -16.60
CA THR A 54 -3.18 -10.39 -17.74
C THR A 54 -1.91 -9.55 -17.55
N PRO A 55 -0.78 -9.92 -18.17
CA PRO A 55 0.53 -9.30 -17.89
C PRO A 55 0.60 -7.80 -18.20
N ASP A 56 0.00 -7.36 -19.30
CA ASP A 56 0.11 -5.98 -19.80
C ASP A 56 -0.92 -5.02 -19.20
N LEU A 57 -1.84 -5.54 -18.36
CA LEU A 57 -2.83 -4.71 -17.68
C LEU A 57 -2.16 -4.00 -16.50
N PRO A 58 -2.17 -2.66 -16.43
CA PRO A 58 -1.70 -1.96 -15.25
C PRO A 58 -2.44 -2.44 -14.00
N PRO A 59 -1.74 -2.76 -12.90
CA PRO A 59 -2.38 -3.30 -11.70
C PRO A 59 -3.34 -2.29 -11.06
N VAL A 60 -3.09 -1.00 -11.23
CA VAL A 60 -3.83 0.09 -10.59
C VAL A 60 -4.51 0.96 -11.64
N GLU A 61 -5.78 1.25 -11.43
CA GLU A 61 -6.57 2.22 -12.20
C GLU A 61 -7.08 3.34 -11.27
N ASP A 62 -6.72 4.58 -11.59
CA ASP A 62 -7.23 5.75 -10.87
C ASP A 62 -8.72 5.96 -11.15
N ILE A 63 -9.50 6.14 -10.09
CA ILE A 63 -10.93 6.49 -10.13
C ILE A 63 -11.21 7.89 -9.60
N GLY A 64 -10.14 8.64 -9.27
CA GLY A 64 -10.19 9.95 -8.63
C GLY A 64 -10.41 9.87 -7.12
N GLY A 65 -10.05 10.94 -6.42
CA GLY A 65 -10.13 10.98 -4.96
C GLY A 65 -9.01 10.16 -4.29
N GLU A 66 -9.29 9.61 -3.11
CA GLU A 66 -8.35 8.81 -2.31
C GLU A 66 -8.29 7.32 -2.71
N PHE A 67 -9.24 6.84 -3.52
CA PHE A 67 -9.36 5.43 -3.86
C PHE A 67 -8.90 5.14 -5.29
N VAL A 68 -8.53 3.88 -5.52
CA VAL A 68 -8.17 3.31 -6.83
C VAL A 68 -8.74 1.91 -6.95
N ARG A 69 -8.78 1.40 -8.19
CA ARG A 69 -9.07 -0.01 -8.48
C ARG A 69 -7.77 -0.78 -8.64
N VAL A 70 -7.61 -1.88 -7.91
CA VAL A 70 -6.57 -2.88 -8.17
C VAL A 70 -7.17 -4.03 -8.96
N HIS A 71 -6.73 -4.21 -10.20
CA HIS A 71 -7.24 -5.25 -11.10
C HIS A 71 -6.76 -6.64 -10.67
N LEU A 72 -7.70 -7.57 -10.46
CA LEU A 72 -7.36 -8.91 -9.97
C LEU A 72 -6.55 -9.70 -11.00
N SER A 73 -6.94 -9.64 -12.26
CA SER A 73 -6.21 -10.27 -13.36
C SER A 73 -4.79 -9.73 -13.52
N ALA A 74 -4.53 -8.48 -13.15
CA ALA A 74 -3.20 -7.91 -13.20
C ALA A 74 -2.32 -8.37 -12.02
N VAL A 75 -2.87 -8.70 -10.85
CA VAL A 75 -2.06 -9.09 -9.69
C VAL A 75 -2.09 -10.59 -9.37
N LYS A 76 -2.96 -11.35 -10.03
CA LYS A 76 -3.08 -12.81 -9.85
C LYS A 76 -1.72 -13.50 -10.01
N GLY A 77 -1.38 -14.35 -9.04
CA GLY A 77 -0.13 -15.12 -9.02
C GLY A 77 1.12 -14.29 -8.67
N ARG A 78 1.02 -12.97 -8.60
CA ARG A 78 2.09 -12.04 -8.18
C ARG A 78 1.89 -11.51 -6.76
N LEU A 79 0.63 -11.33 -6.37
CA LEU A 79 0.22 -10.92 -5.04
C LEU A 79 -0.79 -11.94 -4.51
N SER A 80 -0.64 -12.35 -3.25
CA SER A 80 -1.53 -13.31 -2.61
C SER A 80 -2.89 -12.67 -2.35
N ALA A 81 -3.94 -13.50 -2.40
CA ALA A 81 -5.28 -13.08 -2.02
C ALA A 81 -5.30 -12.53 -0.57
N LYS A 82 -4.47 -13.11 0.32
CA LYS A 82 -4.33 -12.64 1.71
C LYS A 82 -3.85 -11.19 1.77
N THR A 83 -2.77 -10.85 1.08
CA THR A 83 -2.22 -9.49 1.07
C THR A 83 -3.19 -8.49 0.44
N LEU A 84 -3.77 -8.82 -0.72
CA LEU A 84 -4.74 -7.95 -1.36
C LEU A 84 -6.00 -7.75 -0.50
N ASN A 85 -6.49 -8.80 0.15
CA ASN A 85 -7.61 -8.70 1.08
C ASN A 85 -7.26 -7.83 2.29
N ARG A 86 -6.05 -7.96 2.84
CA ARG A 86 -5.61 -7.12 3.96
C ARG A 86 -5.62 -5.64 3.57
N ILE A 87 -5.03 -5.28 2.42
CA ILE A 87 -5.05 -3.92 1.87
C ILE A 87 -6.49 -3.41 1.69
N PHE A 88 -7.35 -4.26 1.14
CA PHE A 88 -8.76 -3.96 0.94
C PHE A 88 -9.51 -3.68 2.25
N VAL A 89 -9.26 -4.48 3.29
CA VAL A 89 -9.84 -4.28 4.63
C VAL A 89 -9.31 -3.02 5.30
N LEU A 90 -8.00 -2.76 5.22
CA LEU A 90 -7.41 -1.52 5.72
C LEU A 90 -7.92 -0.27 5.01
N SER A 91 -8.44 -0.44 3.79
CA SER A 91 -9.05 0.63 3.01
C SER A 91 -10.53 0.87 3.35
N ALA A 92 -11.14 0.08 4.25
CA ALA A 92 -12.58 0.05 4.50
C ALA A 92 -13.15 1.23 5.31
N ASN A 93 -12.35 2.24 5.67
CA ASN A 93 -12.79 3.37 6.49
C ASN A 93 -13.18 4.58 5.64
N GLY A 94 -14.46 4.98 5.73
CA GLY A 94 -15.01 6.13 5.03
C GLY A 94 -14.67 7.48 5.67
N GLU A 95 -14.68 8.53 4.87
CA GLU A 95 -14.41 9.91 5.32
C GLU A 95 -15.65 10.61 5.87
N LYS A 96 -15.42 11.64 6.69
CA LYS A 96 -16.47 12.56 7.14
C LYS A 96 -16.89 13.46 5.97
N ASN A 97 -18.19 13.71 5.80
CA ASN A 97 -18.81 14.54 4.73
C ASN A 97 -18.86 13.95 3.31
N ALA A 98 -18.63 12.64 3.16
CA ALA A 98 -18.67 11.94 1.88
C ALA A 98 -19.94 12.19 1.03
N VAL A 99 -21.11 12.32 1.66
CA VAL A 99 -22.38 12.53 0.93
C VAL A 99 -22.41 13.88 0.20
N GLU A 100 -21.93 14.95 0.82
CA GLU A 100 -21.96 16.29 0.20
C GLU A 100 -21.02 16.35 -1.02
N GLU A 101 -19.83 15.76 -0.91
CA GLU A 101 -18.92 15.65 -2.06
C GLU A 101 -19.55 14.81 -3.17
N PHE A 102 -20.16 13.67 -2.82
CA PHE A 102 -20.79 12.80 -3.79
C PHE A 102 -21.90 13.52 -4.56
N GLU A 103 -22.77 14.27 -3.87
CA GLU A 103 -23.83 15.04 -4.52
C GLU A 103 -23.28 16.07 -5.51
N LYS A 104 -22.22 16.80 -5.14
CA LYS A 104 -21.53 17.74 -6.04
C LYS A 104 -20.97 17.03 -7.29
N LEU A 105 -20.45 15.82 -7.13
CA LEU A 105 -19.91 15.03 -8.24
C LEU A 105 -21.01 14.49 -9.18
N LEU A 106 -22.25 14.33 -8.71
CA LEU A 106 -23.39 13.89 -9.52
C LEU A 106 -23.99 15.01 -10.38
N GLU A 107 -23.82 16.28 -10.01
CA GLU A 107 -24.41 17.42 -10.75
C GLU A 107 -24.12 17.39 -12.27
N PRO A 108 -22.89 17.11 -12.75
CA PRO A 108 -22.62 17.02 -14.19
C PRO A 108 -23.35 15.89 -14.92
N LEU A 109 -23.92 14.91 -14.21
CA LEU A 109 -24.68 13.80 -14.81
C LEU A 109 -26.16 14.14 -15.05
N LYS A 110 -26.66 15.26 -14.53
CA LYS A 110 -28.04 15.75 -14.73
C LYS A 110 -28.23 16.40 -16.10
N THR A 111 -27.94 15.66 -17.16
CA THR A 111 -27.94 16.15 -18.55
C THR A 111 -29.29 15.99 -19.26
N SER A 112 -30.20 15.18 -18.71
CA SER A 112 -31.52 14.91 -19.26
C SER A 112 -32.55 14.77 -18.13
N ARG A 113 -33.84 14.89 -18.47
CA ARG A 113 -34.93 14.65 -17.51
C ARG A 113 -34.88 13.24 -16.91
N GLU A 114 -34.59 12.24 -17.74
CA GLU A 114 -34.45 10.85 -17.32
C GLU A 114 -33.31 10.68 -16.30
N ASN A 115 -32.15 11.29 -16.54
CA ASN A 115 -31.03 11.23 -15.62
C ASN A 115 -31.36 11.91 -14.27
N ILE A 116 -32.08 13.04 -14.31
CA ILE A 116 -32.52 13.73 -13.09
C ILE A 116 -33.46 12.83 -12.28
N GLU A 117 -34.49 12.26 -12.91
CA GLU A 117 -35.44 11.37 -12.24
C GLU A 117 -34.76 10.11 -11.67
N PHE A 118 -33.76 9.56 -12.36
CA PHE A 118 -32.94 8.45 -11.85
C PHE A 118 -32.16 8.85 -10.59
N LEU A 119 -31.44 9.99 -10.63
CA LEU A 119 -30.61 10.45 -9.52
C LEU A 119 -31.44 10.87 -8.30
N GLU A 120 -32.62 11.44 -8.49
CA GLU A 120 -33.55 11.78 -7.40
C GLU A 120 -34.07 10.52 -6.70
N LYS A 121 -34.45 9.48 -7.45
CA LYS A 121 -34.83 8.17 -6.87
C LYS A 121 -33.68 7.54 -6.12
N TYR A 122 -32.46 7.60 -6.68
CA TYR A 122 -31.26 7.09 -6.04
C TYR A 122 -30.93 7.82 -4.74
N LYS A 123 -31.08 9.16 -4.71
CA LYS A 123 -30.97 9.98 -3.51
C LYS A 123 -32.01 9.61 -2.45
N ALA A 124 -33.27 9.38 -2.84
CA ALA A 124 -34.33 8.97 -1.92
C ALA A 124 -34.04 7.62 -1.23
N MET A 125 -33.25 6.75 -1.86
CA MET A 125 -32.80 5.48 -1.29
C MET A 125 -31.52 5.61 -0.42
N SER A 126 -31.02 6.83 -0.20
CA SER A 126 -29.78 7.10 0.53
C SER A 126 -28.54 6.47 -0.11
N TYR A 127 -28.48 6.48 -1.45
CA TYR A 127 -27.32 6.08 -2.24
C TYR A 127 -26.78 4.66 -1.93
N PRO A 128 -27.60 3.60 -2.05
CA PRO A 128 -27.12 2.25 -1.83
C PRO A 128 -26.05 1.87 -2.86
N ALA A 129 -25.07 1.05 -2.46
CA ALA A 129 -24.02 0.61 -3.38
C ALA A 129 -24.61 -0.05 -4.64
N MET A 130 -24.10 0.35 -5.81
CA MET A 130 -24.59 -0.14 -7.10
C MET A 130 -23.67 -1.17 -7.74
N SER A 131 -24.27 -2.10 -8.46
CA SER A 131 -23.58 -3.00 -9.38
C SER A 131 -23.33 -2.31 -10.72
N HIS A 132 -22.36 -2.82 -11.50
CA HIS A 132 -22.19 -2.40 -12.89
C HIS A 132 -23.43 -2.72 -13.73
N SER A 133 -23.62 -2.06 -14.87
CA SER A 133 -24.62 -2.48 -15.85
C SER A 133 -24.28 -3.86 -16.45
N GLU A 134 -25.28 -4.53 -17.03
CA GLU A 134 -25.05 -5.78 -17.78
C GLU A 134 -24.10 -5.57 -18.95
N ILE A 135 -24.31 -4.50 -19.73
CA ILE A 135 -23.45 -4.11 -20.85
C ILE A 135 -22.00 -3.93 -20.41
N TYR A 136 -21.77 -3.23 -19.29
CA TYR A 136 -20.42 -3.02 -18.77
C TYR A 136 -19.77 -4.33 -18.30
N ARG A 137 -20.53 -5.21 -17.63
CA ARG A 137 -20.02 -6.54 -17.22
C ARG A 137 -19.62 -7.40 -18.40
N GLU A 138 -20.49 -7.49 -19.42
CA GLU A 138 -20.26 -8.29 -20.62
C GLU A 138 -19.07 -7.79 -21.43
N LYS A 139 -18.91 -6.46 -21.56
CA LYS A 139 -17.84 -5.88 -22.40
C LYS A 139 -16.48 -5.79 -21.71
N TYR A 140 -16.44 -5.61 -20.39
CA TYR A 140 -15.20 -5.25 -19.69
C TYR A 140 -14.79 -6.20 -18.58
N ALA A 141 -15.63 -7.19 -18.22
CA ALA A 141 -15.35 -8.18 -17.17
C ALA A 141 -14.65 -7.57 -15.93
N PRO A 142 -15.30 -6.63 -15.21
CA PRO A 142 -14.62 -5.83 -14.20
C PRO A 142 -14.33 -6.60 -12.92
N HIS A 143 -13.13 -7.16 -12.84
CA HIS A 143 -12.61 -7.82 -11.63
C HIS A 143 -11.54 -6.95 -10.98
N TYR A 144 -11.90 -6.28 -9.89
CA TYR A 144 -10.98 -5.43 -9.12
C TYR A 144 -11.36 -5.34 -7.64
N ARG A 145 -10.44 -4.82 -6.82
CA ARG A 145 -10.71 -4.36 -5.45
C ARG A 145 -10.50 -2.85 -5.35
N ILE A 146 -11.33 -2.17 -4.56
CA ILE A 146 -11.19 -0.74 -4.29
C ILE A 146 -10.33 -0.54 -3.05
N VAL A 147 -9.19 0.13 -3.21
CA VAL A 147 -8.22 0.34 -2.13
C VAL A 147 -7.82 1.80 -2.06
N LYS A 148 -7.28 2.24 -0.91
CA LYS A 148 -6.72 3.60 -0.78
C LYS A 148 -5.42 3.74 -1.56
N LYS A 149 -5.19 4.92 -2.15
CA LYS A 149 -4.00 5.28 -2.93
C LYS A 149 -2.70 4.97 -2.20
N LYS A 150 -2.61 5.31 -0.91
CA LYS A 150 -1.41 5.08 -0.09
C LYS A 150 -0.92 3.62 -0.11
N TYR A 151 -1.81 2.63 -0.25
CA TYR A 151 -1.42 1.23 -0.36
C TYR A 151 -1.12 0.84 -1.82
N ALA A 152 -1.88 1.36 -2.77
CA ALA A 152 -1.69 1.05 -4.18
C ALA A 152 -0.38 1.64 -4.75
N GLU A 153 0.11 2.74 -4.19
CA GLU A 153 1.44 3.29 -4.48
C GLU A 153 2.58 2.31 -4.12
N LEU A 154 2.31 1.33 -3.24
CA LEU A 154 3.25 0.29 -2.82
C LEU A 154 2.97 -1.06 -3.48
N ILE A 155 2.09 -1.13 -4.50
CA ILE A 155 1.66 -2.41 -5.08
C ILE A 155 2.83 -3.21 -5.66
N ASP A 156 3.75 -2.54 -6.36
CA ASP A 156 4.92 -3.18 -6.96
C ASP A 156 5.88 -3.67 -5.88
N LEU A 157 6.09 -2.88 -4.82
CA LEU A 157 6.87 -3.29 -3.64
C LEU A 157 6.26 -4.53 -2.97
N PHE A 158 4.93 -4.61 -2.87
CA PHE A 158 4.26 -5.78 -2.31
C PHE A 158 4.44 -7.03 -3.20
N ILE A 159 4.35 -6.87 -4.53
CA ILE A 159 4.59 -7.96 -5.49
C ILE A 159 6.03 -8.47 -5.37
N GLU A 160 7.01 -7.58 -5.39
CA GLU A 160 8.43 -7.92 -5.29
C GLU A 160 8.75 -8.60 -3.94
N THR A 161 8.13 -8.11 -2.86
CA THR A 161 8.26 -8.71 -1.53
C THR A 161 7.74 -10.14 -1.53
N GLU A 162 6.55 -10.39 -2.08
CA GLU A 162 6.00 -11.74 -2.13
C GLU A 162 6.82 -12.68 -3.02
N GLU A 163 7.34 -12.19 -4.14
CA GLU A 163 8.21 -12.99 -5.01
C GLU A 163 9.44 -13.49 -4.24
N ILE A 164 10.09 -12.62 -3.46
CA ILE A 164 11.28 -12.99 -2.69
C ILE A 164 10.90 -13.84 -1.47
N LEU A 165 9.82 -13.51 -0.76
CA LEU A 165 9.33 -14.32 0.37
C LEU A 165 9.04 -15.76 -0.06
N ASN A 166 8.36 -15.95 -1.20
CA ASN A 166 8.04 -17.28 -1.71
C ASN A 166 9.29 -18.07 -2.13
N LYS A 167 10.35 -17.39 -2.58
CA LYS A 167 11.61 -18.02 -3.01
C LYS A 167 12.59 -18.29 -1.85
N LYS A 168 12.66 -17.40 -0.86
CA LYS A 168 13.72 -17.38 0.17
C LYS A 168 13.22 -17.57 1.60
N GLY A 169 11.91 -17.42 1.84
CA GLY A 169 11.31 -17.48 3.18
C GLY A 169 11.51 -16.23 4.04
N SER A 170 12.36 -15.29 3.60
CA SER A 170 12.55 -14.00 4.26
C SER A 170 12.97 -12.90 3.28
N VAL A 171 12.74 -11.65 3.66
CA VAL A 171 13.10 -10.46 2.87
C VAL A 171 13.69 -9.39 3.78
N PHE A 172 14.82 -8.83 3.34
CA PHE A 172 15.42 -7.62 3.87
C PHE A 172 15.24 -6.49 2.85
N ILE A 173 14.53 -5.44 3.27
CA ILE A 173 14.18 -4.27 2.46
C ILE A 173 14.93 -3.05 3.00
N ALA A 174 15.64 -2.33 2.13
CA ALA A 174 16.17 -1.01 2.45
C ALA A 174 15.35 0.08 1.74
N VAL A 175 14.91 1.07 2.51
CA VAL A 175 14.21 2.26 2.01
C VAL A 175 15.14 3.45 2.19
N ASP A 176 15.55 4.04 1.07
CA ASP A 176 16.49 5.16 1.03
C ASP A 176 15.87 6.37 0.33
N GLY A 177 16.41 7.55 0.62
CA GLY A 177 15.88 8.81 0.15
C GLY A 177 16.19 9.94 1.12
N PRO A 178 16.10 11.20 0.65
CA PRO A 178 16.42 12.36 1.46
C PRO A 178 15.48 12.53 2.67
N ALA A 179 15.84 13.38 3.62
CA ALA A 179 14.94 13.73 4.72
C ALA A 179 13.61 14.29 4.18
N ALA A 180 12.50 13.99 4.88
CA ALA A 180 11.14 14.37 4.50
C ALA A 180 10.64 13.85 3.12
N SER A 181 11.27 12.82 2.55
CA SER A 181 10.82 12.19 1.30
C SER A 181 9.67 11.18 1.47
N GLY A 182 9.22 10.92 2.70
CA GLY A 182 8.13 9.98 2.99
C GLY A 182 8.55 8.54 3.34
N LYS A 183 9.85 8.27 3.56
CA LYS A 183 10.35 6.92 3.92
C LYS A 183 9.67 6.30 5.14
N THR A 184 9.55 7.08 6.23
CA THR A 184 8.86 6.64 7.45
C THR A 184 7.40 6.31 7.16
N THR A 185 6.72 7.16 6.39
CA THR A 185 5.32 6.92 5.98
C THR A 185 5.18 5.66 5.12
N LEU A 186 6.14 5.40 4.22
CA LEU A 186 6.18 4.18 3.43
C LEU A 186 6.37 2.94 4.33
N ALA A 187 7.34 2.98 5.24
CA ALA A 187 7.65 1.90 6.16
C ALA A 187 6.45 1.58 7.09
N GLU A 188 5.79 2.61 7.61
CA GLU A 188 4.58 2.47 8.43
C GLU A 188 3.41 1.90 7.62
N THR A 189 3.16 2.42 6.42
CA THR A 189 2.08 1.91 5.54
C THR A 189 2.32 0.46 5.13
N PHE A 190 3.58 0.09 4.89
CA PHE A 190 3.97 -1.30 4.61
C PHE A 190 3.72 -2.21 5.81
N ALA A 191 4.07 -1.76 7.03
CA ALA A 191 3.87 -2.50 8.27
C ALA A 191 2.40 -2.65 8.70
N GLU A 192 1.47 -1.84 8.17
CA GLU A 192 0.03 -2.07 8.37
C GLU A 192 -0.45 -3.35 7.64
N VAL A 193 0.19 -3.67 6.50
CA VAL A 193 -0.16 -4.79 5.62
C VAL A 193 0.56 -6.07 6.02
N TYR A 194 1.86 -5.96 6.33
CA TYR A 194 2.70 -7.10 6.65
C TYR A 194 3.11 -7.16 8.11
N ASP A 195 3.23 -8.38 8.62
CA ASP A 195 3.91 -8.61 9.88
C ASP A 195 5.44 -8.53 9.68
N CYS A 196 6.01 -7.34 9.89
CA CYS A 196 7.42 -7.06 9.66
C CYS A 196 8.08 -6.33 10.84
N ASN A 197 9.41 -6.36 10.84
CA ASN A 197 10.23 -5.51 11.72
C ASN A 197 10.64 -4.27 10.93
N VAL A 198 10.45 -3.08 11.52
CA VAL A 198 10.86 -1.80 10.93
C VAL A 198 11.93 -1.18 11.82
N PHE A 199 13.06 -0.83 11.22
CA PHE A 199 14.17 -0.15 11.91
C PHE A 199 14.48 1.17 11.23
N HIS A 200 14.76 2.19 12.04
CA HIS A 200 15.10 3.53 11.57
C HIS A 200 16.61 3.73 11.70
N ALA A 201 17.29 4.12 10.62
CA ALA A 201 18.73 4.38 10.66
C ALA A 201 19.10 5.50 11.64
N ASP A 202 18.16 6.41 11.93
CA ASP A 202 18.33 7.48 12.91
C ASP A 202 18.45 6.97 14.36
N ASP A 203 18.02 5.74 14.65
CA ASP A 203 18.29 5.07 15.94
C ASP A 203 19.76 4.59 16.05
N TYR A 204 20.53 4.70 14.96
CA TYR A 204 21.89 4.18 14.82
C TYR A 204 22.94 5.28 14.64
N PHE A 205 22.76 6.46 15.24
CA PHE A 205 23.85 7.45 15.27
C PHE A 205 25.10 6.94 16.01
N LEU A 206 26.25 7.46 15.57
CA LEU A 206 27.55 7.14 16.13
C LEU A 206 27.72 7.80 17.51
N PRO A 207 28.11 7.05 18.57
CA PRO A 207 28.42 7.63 19.87
C PRO A 207 29.55 8.66 19.81
N PRO A 208 29.54 9.71 20.67
CA PRO A 208 30.53 10.79 20.64
C PRO A 208 31.98 10.29 20.67
N GLU A 209 32.26 9.21 21.40
CA GLU A 209 33.59 8.65 21.60
C GLU A 209 34.19 8.06 20.31
N ARG A 210 33.34 7.74 19.33
CA ARG A 210 33.72 7.17 18.03
C ARG A 210 33.74 8.22 16.91
N LYS A 211 33.34 9.47 17.17
CA LYS A 211 33.32 10.55 16.17
C LYS A 211 34.70 11.18 15.96
N THR A 212 35.59 10.48 15.25
CA THR A 212 36.86 11.07 14.81
C THR A 212 36.67 11.97 13.57
N PRO A 213 37.56 12.94 13.30
CA PRO A 213 37.50 13.75 12.09
C PRO A 213 37.51 12.92 10.81
N GLU A 214 38.33 11.87 10.76
CA GLU A 214 38.40 10.95 9.62
C GLU A 214 37.07 10.24 9.42
N ARG A 215 36.47 9.75 10.51
CA ARG A 215 35.16 9.11 10.47
C ARG A 215 34.09 10.07 9.99
N LEU A 216 34.01 11.29 10.53
CA LEU A 216 33.01 12.27 10.11
C LEU A 216 33.20 12.78 8.68
N ALA A 217 34.41 12.64 8.11
CA ALA A 217 34.67 12.93 6.71
C ALA A 217 34.17 11.83 5.76
N GLU A 218 33.92 10.62 6.26
CA GLU A 218 33.29 9.55 5.48
C GLU A 218 31.83 9.88 5.15
N ILE A 219 31.36 9.39 4.00
CA ILE A 219 29.93 9.39 3.68
C ILE A 219 29.23 8.57 4.76
N ARG A 220 28.22 9.17 5.40
CA ARG A 220 27.47 8.55 6.51
C ARG A 220 28.31 8.28 7.77
N GLY A 221 29.46 8.95 7.92
CA GLY A 221 30.34 8.82 9.07
C GLY A 221 29.68 9.04 10.44
N ASN A 222 28.55 9.74 10.47
CA ASN A 222 27.76 9.97 11.68
C ASN A 222 26.83 8.80 12.06
N ILE A 223 26.71 7.75 11.23
CA ILE A 223 25.93 6.53 11.51
C ILE A 223 26.88 5.41 11.96
N ASP A 224 26.46 4.67 12.98
CA ASP A 224 27.09 3.47 13.51
C ASP A 224 26.67 2.25 12.68
N TYR A 225 27.19 2.19 11.45
CA TYR A 225 26.81 1.11 10.54
C TYR A 225 27.35 -0.25 10.98
N GLU A 226 28.42 -0.28 11.78
CA GLU A 226 28.94 -1.51 12.38
C GLU A 226 27.90 -2.08 13.34
N ARG A 227 27.36 -1.24 14.24
CA ARG A 227 26.30 -1.66 15.16
C ARG A 227 25.02 -2.08 14.45
N MET A 228 24.60 -1.33 13.43
CA MET A 228 23.41 -1.68 12.67
C MET A 228 23.57 -3.02 11.94
N LYS A 229 24.77 -3.30 11.42
CA LYS A 229 25.10 -4.60 10.83
C LYS A 229 25.02 -5.72 11.86
N GLU A 230 25.69 -5.56 13.00
CA GLU A 230 25.77 -6.57 14.07
C GLU A 230 24.42 -6.83 14.75
N GLU A 231 23.65 -5.77 15.04
CA GLU A 231 22.39 -5.87 15.79
C GLU A 231 21.21 -6.26 14.87
N ILE A 232 21.18 -5.79 13.61
CA ILE A 232 20.07 -6.04 12.69
C ILE A 232 20.45 -7.00 11.56
N ILE A 233 21.40 -6.63 10.70
CA ILE A 233 21.60 -7.33 9.41
C ILE A 233 22.04 -8.78 9.62
N ASP A 234 23.03 -9.00 10.48
CA ASP A 234 23.57 -10.32 10.76
C ASP A 234 22.54 -11.22 11.47
N ASN A 235 21.57 -10.62 12.18
CA ASN A 235 20.51 -11.35 12.87
C ASN A 235 19.24 -11.53 12.03
N ALA A 236 19.01 -10.71 11.01
CA ALA A 236 17.79 -10.74 10.18
C ALA A 236 17.60 -12.07 9.43
N ALA A 237 18.69 -12.80 9.18
CA ALA A 237 18.68 -14.14 8.58
C ALA A 237 18.60 -15.28 9.61
N THR A 238 18.65 -14.99 10.91
CA THR A 238 18.64 -16.02 11.98
C THR A 238 17.22 -16.29 12.46
N ASP A 239 16.96 -17.51 12.96
CA ASP A 239 15.64 -17.88 13.52
C ASP A 239 15.53 -17.61 15.03
N LYS A 240 16.31 -16.67 15.58
CA LYS A 240 16.35 -16.37 17.02
C LYS A 240 15.98 -14.92 17.31
N PRO A 241 15.39 -14.63 18.47
CA PRO A 241 15.31 -13.27 18.98
C PRO A 241 16.71 -12.65 19.09
N PHE A 242 16.79 -11.35 18.88
CA PHE A 242 18.03 -10.59 18.94
C PHE A 242 17.85 -9.30 19.72
N ILE A 243 18.96 -8.69 20.11
CA ILE A 243 18.98 -7.49 20.95
C ILE A 243 19.39 -6.30 20.09
N ILE A 244 18.63 -5.22 20.19
CA ILE A 244 18.99 -3.91 19.64
C ILE A 244 19.13 -2.89 20.77
N ARG A 245 19.81 -1.78 20.48
CA ARG A 245 19.77 -0.57 21.31
C ARG A 245 19.48 0.63 20.43
N LYS A 246 18.64 1.55 20.89
CA LYS A 246 18.44 2.84 20.18
C LYS A 246 19.43 3.87 20.69
N PHE A 247 19.92 4.73 19.81
CA PHE A 247 20.69 5.91 20.20
C PHE A 247 19.74 7.01 20.67
N ASP A 248 19.99 7.55 21.85
CA ASP A 248 19.23 8.69 22.39
C ASP A 248 20.00 9.99 22.13
N CYS A 249 19.50 10.79 21.19
CA CYS A 249 20.11 12.08 20.84
C CYS A 249 20.09 13.11 21.98
N SER A 250 19.21 12.97 22.98
CA SER A 250 19.12 13.90 24.10
C SER A 250 20.21 13.66 25.15
N THR A 251 20.55 12.39 25.38
CA THR A 251 21.60 11.98 26.33
C THR A 251 22.93 11.68 25.64
N MET A 252 22.93 11.58 24.30
CA MET A 252 24.05 11.16 23.46
C MET A 252 24.61 9.78 23.82
N THR A 253 23.74 8.86 24.27
CA THR A 253 24.13 7.51 24.72
C THR A 253 23.29 6.41 24.06
N LEU A 254 23.74 5.17 24.19
CA LEU A 254 22.92 4.01 23.85
C LEU A 254 21.88 3.78 24.94
N GLY A 255 20.62 3.65 24.54
CA GLY A 255 19.53 3.29 25.42
C GLY A 255 19.56 1.84 25.88
N GLU A 256 18.44 1.41 26.45
CA GLU A 256 18.27 0.05 26.98
C GLU A 256 18.33 -1.01 25.88
N LYS A 257 18.66 -2.24 26.28
CA LYS A 257 18.60 -3.42 25.41
C LYS A 257 17.15 -3.81 25.18
N ILE A 258 16.73 -3.83 23.92
CA ILE A 258 15.40 -4.23 23.50
C ILE A 258 15.52 -5.58 22.80
N GLU A 259 14.81 -6.58 23.30
CA GLU A 259 14.69 -7.87 22.62
C GLU A 259 13.64 -7.78 21.50
N VAL A 260 14.01 -8.24 20.31
CA VAL A 260 13.19 -8.19 19.11
C VAL A 260 12.95 -9.62 18.65
N GLU A 261 11.67 -10.00 18.52
CA GLU A 261 11.29 -11.24 17.87
C GLU A 261 11.58 -11.17 16.38
N ARG A 262 12.11 -12.26 15.82
CA ARG A 262 12.38 -12.31 14.40
C ARG A 262 11.07 -12.45 13.61
N LYS A 263 10.96 -11.67 12.54
CA LYS A 263 9.88 -11.75 11.55
C LYS A 263 10.43 -12.10 10.15
N PRO A 264 9.59 -12.63 9.24
CA PRO A 264 10.01 -12.98 7.88
C PRO A 264 10.48 -11.78 7.07
N ILE A 265 9.95 -10.59 7.36
CA ILE A 265 10.31 -9.35 6.67
C ILE A 265 11.00 -8.40 7.66
N THR A 266 12.19 -7.93 7.28
CA THR A 266 12.91 -6.86 7.95
C THR A 266 13.03 -5.68 7.00
N LEU A 267 12.58 -4.50 7.43
CA LEU A 267 12.67 -3.25 6.69
C LEU A 267 13.53 -2.27 7.46
N VAL A 268 14.50 -1.66 6.78
CA VAL A 268 15.35 -0.60 7.32
C VAL A 268 15.15 0.67 6.50
N GLU A 269 14.72 1.74 7.14
CA GLU A 269 14.48 3.03 6.50
C GLU A 269 15.46 4.10 6.98
N GLY A 270 15.95 4.95 6.08
CA GLY A 270 16.86 6.03 6.44
C GLY A 270 17.75 6.51 5.29
N VAL A 271 18.31 7.71 5.44
CA VAL A 271 19.20 8.30 4.42
C VAL A 271 20.48 7.48 4.32
N TYR A 272 20.83 7.01 3.12
CA TYR A 272 21.93 6.12 2.74
C TYR A 272 21.78 4.65 3.18
N SER A 273 20.54 4.17 3.33
CA SER A 273 20.30 2.74 3.55
C SER A 273 20.75 1.86 2.36
N LEU A 274 21.06 2.48 1.21
CA LEU A 274 21.68 1.85 0.05
C LEU A 274 23.20 2.08 -0.06
N HIS A 275 23.90 2.36 1.05
CA HIS A 275 25.37 2.34 1.07
C HIS A 275 25.90 1.01 1.62
N GLN A 276 27.15 0.63 1.37
CA GLN A 276 27.76 -0.49 2.10
C GLN A 276 27.79 -0.18 3.61
N PRO A 277 27.58 -1.17 4.50
CA PRO A 277 27.45 -2.62 4.22
C PRO A 277 26.03 -3.12 3.85
N TYR A 278 25.02 -2.27 3.81
CA TYR A 278 23.60 -2.66 3.72
C TYR A 278 23.22 -3.31 2.39
N VAL A 279 23.63 -2.71 1.26
CA VAL A 279 23.25 -3.16 -0.10
C VAL A 279 23.58 -4.62 -0.36
N LEU A 280 24.65 -5.14 0.24
CA LEU A 280 25.06 -6.54 0.03
C LEU A 280 24.04 -7.55 0.59
N HIS A 281 23.23 -7.13 1.56
CA HIS A 281 22.24 -7.97 2.22
C HIS A 281 20.80 -7.60 1.86
N CYS A 282 20.59 -6.50 1.13
CA CYS A 282 19.28 -6.07 0.67
C CYS A 282 18.83 -6.91 -0.52
N GLN A 283 17.59 -7.41 -0.47
CA GLN A 283 16.96 -8.01 -1.65
C GLN A 283 16.08 -7.00 -2.39
N LEU A 284 15.58 -5.98 -1.71
CA LEU A 284 14.81 -4.88 -2.30
C LEU A 284 15.33 -3.52 -1.84
N ASN A 285 15.37 -2.60 -2.80
CA ASN A 285 15.82 -1.23 -2.64
C ASN A 285 14.71 -0.30 -3.14
N VAL A 286 14.23 0.57 -2.27
CA VAL A 286 13.15 1.54 -2.54
C VAL A 286 13.67 2.96 -2.41
#